data_AF-M1XL03-F1
#
_entry.id   AF-M1XL03-F1
#
_cell.length_a   1.000
_cell.length_b   1.000
_cell.length_c   1.000
_cell.angle_alpha   90.00
_cell.angle_beta   90.00
_cell.angle_gamma   90.00
#
_symmetry.space_group_name_H-M   'P 1'
#
loop_
_entity.id
_entity.type
_entity.pdbx_description
1 polymer ?
#
loop_
_entity_poly.entity_id
_entity_poly.type
_entity_poly.pdbx_seq_one_letter_code
_entity_poly.pdbx_strand_id
1 'polypeptide(L)' 'MPSIFDNPTVRYGVTFFNAAVVAVIAFALLDGTIRWVALGIAALEVIVTPQILKRVE' A
#
# COMPACT_ATOMS: atom_id res chain seq x y z
N MET A 1 -6.82 11.81 -21.34
CA MET A 1 -5.64 10.95 -21.55
C MET A 1 -5.93 9.67 -20.80
N PRO A 2 -5.83 8.47 -21.40
CA PRO A 2 -6.03 7.23 -20.64
C PRO A 2 -4.96 7.17 -19.56
N SER A 3 -5.38 7.25 -18.30
CA SER A 3 -4.47 7.17 -17.16
C SER A 3 -4.20 5.68 -16.90
N ILE A 4 -2.93 5.33 -16.72
CA ILE A 4 -2.54 3.97 -16.29
C ILE A 4 -3.17 3.58 -14.94
N PHE A 5 -3.70 4.55 -14.19
CA PHE A 5 -4.38 4.35 -12.92
C PHE A 5 -5.90 4.14 -13.03
N ASP A 6 -6.50 4.36 -14.20
CA ASP A 6 -7.93 4.03 -14.45
C ASP A 6 -8.16 2.52 -14.37
N ASN A 7 -7.12 1.73 -14.65
CA ASN A 7 -7.17 0.28 -14.53
C ASN A 7 -7.09 -0.12 -13.04
N PRO A 8 -8.18 -0.68 -12.45
CA PRO A 8 -8.19 -1.09 -11.05
C PRO A 8 -7.12 -2.13 -10.73
N THR A 9 -6.75 -2.99 -11.68
CA THR A 9 -5.70 -3.98 -11.49
C THR A 9 -4.33 -3.31 -11.29
N VAL A 10 -4.05 -2.23 -12.01
CA VAL A 10 -2.77 -1.50 -11.89
C VAL A 10 -2.72 -0.74 -10.57
N ARG A 11 -3.80 -0.05 -10.19
CA ARG A 11 -3.82 0.70 -8.91
C ARG A 11 -3.66 -0.21 -7.69
N TYR A 12 -4.35 -1.36 -7.68
CA TYR A 12 -4.25 -2.31 -6.58
C TYR A 12 -2.91 -3.05 -6.62
N GLY A 13 -2.40 -3.38 -7.80
CA GLY A 13 -1.11 -4.05 -7.96
C GLY A 13 0.05 -3.21 -7.40
N VAL A 14 0.12 -1.92 -7.73
CA VAL A 14 1.17 -1.02 -7.23
C VAL A 14 1.06 -0.84 -5.72
N THR A 15 -0.16 -0.61 -5.21
CA THR A 15 -0.36 -0.41 -3.77
C THR A 15 -0.03 -1.67 -2.96
N PHE A 16 -0.47 -2.83 -3.46
CA PHE A 16 -0.22 -4.11 -2.79
C PHE A 16 1.27 -4.46 -2.79
N PHE A 17 1.99 -4.19 -3.89
CA PHE A 17 3.43 -4.40 -3.96
C PHE A 17 4.18 -3.54 -2.92
N ASN A 18 3.83 -2.26 -2.79
CA ASN A 18 4.46 -1.40 -1.79
C ASN A 18 4.20 -1.90 -0.37
N ALA A 19 2.94 -2.25 -0.06
CA ALA A 19 2.59 -2.79 1.25
C ALA A 19 3.29 -4.12 1.57
N ALA A 20 3.52 -4.96 0.56
CA ALA A 20 4.30 -6.19 0.72
C ALA A 20 5.76 -5.89 1.06
N VAL A 21 6.38 -4.89 0.42
CA VAL A 21 7.75 -4.44 0.75
C VAL A 21 7.80 -3.92 2.19
N VAL A 22 6.85 -3.07 2.59
CA VAL A 22 6.79 -2.55 3.97
C VAL A 22 6.60 -3.69 4.98
N ALA A 23 5.76 -4.69 4.67
CA ALA A 23 5.60 -5.86 5.50
C ALA A 23 6.93 -6.63 5.64
N VAL A 24 7.62 -6.91 4.53
CA VAL A 24 8.93 -7.59 4.57
C VAL A 24 9.92 -6.81 5.44
N ILE A 25 10.01 -5.49 5.30
CA ILE A 25 10.86 -4.63 6.13
C ILE A 25 10.46 -4.74 7.61
N ALA A 26 9.16 -4.68 7.90
CA ALA A 26 8.66 -4.73 9.28
C ALA A 26 8.96 -6.08 9.94
N PHE A 27 8.93 -7.19 9.21
CA PHE A 27 9.25 -8.50 9.76
C PHE A 27 10.75 -8.78 9.81
N ALA A 28 11.54 -8.21 8.89
CA ALA A 28 12.98 -8.47 8.80
C ALA A 28 13.82 -7.55 9.71
N LEU A 29 13.37 -6.31 9.94
CA LEU A 29 14.19 -5.26 10.55
C LEU A 29 13.56 -4.61 11.81
N LEU A 30 12.27 -4.82 12.08
CA LEU A 30 11.58 -4.16 13.20
C LEU A 30 11.16 -5.16 14.28
N ASP A 31 11.38 -4.76 15.54
CA ASP A 31 11.02 -5.56 16.71
C ASP A 31 10.03 -4.84 17.64
N GLY A 32 9.25 -5.62 18.38
CA GLY A 32 8.29 -5.10 19.34
C GLY A 32 7.18 -4.28 18.70
N THR A 33 6.75 -3.21 19.37
CA THR A 33 5.56 -2.43 18.98
C THR A 33 5.72 -1.73 17.62
N ILE A 34 6.94 -1.32 17.25
CA ILE A 34 7.18 -0.54 16.02
C ILE A 34 6.82 -1.35 14.76
N ARG A 35 6.99 -2.67 14.79
CA ARG A 35 6.58 -3.58 13.71
C ARG A 35 5.08 -3.53 13.47
N TRP A 36 4.28 -3.56 14.55
CA TRP A 36 2.82 -3.50 14.44
C TRP A 36 2.33 -2.13 13.95
N VAL A 37 3.01 -1.05 14.33
CA VAL A 37 2.73 0.29 13.79
C VAL A 37 3.01 0.32 12.28
N ALA A 38 4.16 -0.19 11.84
CA ALA A 38 4.52 -0.25 10.43
C ALA A 38 3.53 -1.11 9.61
N LEU A 39 3.10 -2.25 10.14
CA LEU A 39 2.07 -3.08 9.51
C LEU A 39 0.70 -2.39 9.47
N GLY A 40 0.35 -1.63 10.51
CA GLY A 40 -0.87 -0.81 10.51
C GLY A 40 -0.85 0.26 9.43
N ILE A 41 0.29 0.94 9.23
CA ILE A 41 0.47 1.91 8.15
C ILE A 41 0.37 1.24 6.79
N ALA A 42 1.04 0.09 6.59
CA ALA A 42 0.96 -0.66 5.33
C ALA A 42 -0.48 -1.10 5.00
N ALA A 43 -1.24 -1.55 6.01
CA ALA A 43 -2.65 -1.92 5.83
C ALA A 43 -3.51 -0.70 5.46
N LEU A 44 -3.30 0.44 6.12
CA LEU A 44 -3.98 1.69 5.77
C LEU A 44 -3.65 2.12 4.34
N GLU A 45 -2.41 1.97 3.91
CA GLU A 45 -1.98 2.31 2.55
C GLU A 45 -2.73 1.47 1.49
N VAL A 46 -2.84 0.16 1.69
CA VAL A 46 -3.61 -0.73 0.78
C VAL A 46 -5.08 -0.34 0.68
N ILE A 47 -5.65 0.21 1.75
CA ILE A 47 -7.06 0.59 1.79
C ILE A 47 -7.27 1.98 1.20
N VAL A 48 -6.41 2.94 1.54
CA VAL A 48 -6.61 4.38 1.28
C VAL A 48 -6.08 4.79 -0.09
N THR A 49 -4.86 4.37 -0.45
CA THR A 49 -4.21 4.74 -1.72
C THR A 49 -5.06 4.43 -2.96
N PRO A 50 -5.66 3.23 -3.12
CA PRO A 50 -6.54 2.96 -4.26
C PRO A 50 -7.83 3.79 -4.27
N GLN A 51 -8.32 4.23 -3.10
CA GLN A 51 -9.48 5.11 -3.02
C GLN A 51 -9.14 6.55 -3.40
N ILE A 52 -7.95 7.03 -3.03
CA ILE A 52 -7.46 8.35 -3.43
C ILE A 52 -7.24 8.36 -4.94
N LEU A 53 -6.55 7.36 -5.50
CA LEU A 53 -6.34 7.23 -6.94
C LEU A 53 -7.67 7.21 -7.73
N LYS A 54 -8.71 6.58 -7.17
CA LYS A 54 -10.07 6.58 -7.75
C LYS A 54 -10.75 7.97 -7.75
N ARG A 55 -10.39 8.86 -6.82
CA ARG A 55 -10.98 10.21 -6.69
C ARG A 55 -10.24 11.28 -7.47
N VAL A 56 -9.03 10.97 -7.94
CA VAL A 56 -8.19 11.86 -8.74
C VAL A 56 -8.54 11.75 -10.24
N GLU A 57 -9.42 10.82 -10.59
CA GLU A 57 -10.13 10.70 -11.88
C GLU A 57 -11.39 11.58 -11.89
#